data_AF-A0A6A4TX02-F1
#
_entry.id   AF-A0A6A4TX02-F1
#
_cell.length_a   1.000
_cell.length_b   1.000
_cell.length_c   1.000
_cell.angle_alpha   90.00
_cell.angle_beta   90.00
_cell.angle_gamma   90.00
#
_symmetry.space_group_name_H-M   'P 1'
#
loop_
_entity.id
_entity.type
_entity.pdbx_description
1 polymer ?
#
loop_
_entity_poly.entity_id
_entity_poly.type
_entity_poly.pdbx_seq_one_letter_code
_entity_poly.pdbx_strand_id
1 'polypeptide(L)' 'GQTTPAPVLSRHGWHIIRLNALAPGQVLPFETVRPRIAEALEKAAWARASRDFVNRLGQKATITGASLAPI' A
#
# COMPACT_ATOMS: atom_id res chain seq x y z
N GLY A 1 -18.58 -24.04 -2.93
CA GLY A 1 -17.89 -22.75 -3.15
C GLY A 1 -18.46 -22.05 -4.35
N GLN A 2 -18.68 -20.74 -4.27
CA GLN A 2 -19.12 -19.89 -5.38
C GLN A 2 -17.91 -19.28 -6.11
N THR A 3 -18.09 -18.96 -7.39
CA THR A 3 -17.15 -18.13 -8.16
C THR A 3 -17.55 -16.66 -8.07
N THR A 4 -16.59 -15.75 -8.26
CA THR A 4 -16.88 -14.31 -8.40
C THR A 4 -17.95 -14.07 -9.47
N PRO A 5 -18.91 -13.16 -9.26
CA PRO A 5 -20.02 -12.91 -10.19
C PRO A 5 -19.58 -12.24 -11.50
N ALA A 6 -18.40 -11.61 -11.49
CA ALA A 6 -17.72 -11.08 -12.66
C ALA A 6 -16.20 -11.33 -12.52
N PRO A 7 -15.45 -11.32 -13.63
CA PRO A 7 -13.99 -11.33 -13.58
C PRO A 7 -13.43 -10.13 -12.81
N VAL A 8 -12.39 -10.37 -12.02
CA VAL A 8 -11.69 -9.34 -11.23
C VAL A 8 -10.42 -8.91 -11.96
N LEU A 9 -10.28 -7.63 -12.25
CA LEU A 9 -9.08 -7.10 -12.89
C LEU A 9 -7.97 -6.85 -11.86
N SER A 10 -6.74 -7.22 -12.21
CA SER A 10 -5.51 -6.85 -11.50
C SER A 10 -4.44 -6.39 -12.50
N ARG A 11 -3.27 -5.97 -12.00
CA ARG A 11 -2.09 -5.70 -12.85
C ARG A 11 -1.64 -6.88 -13.72
N HIS A 12 -2.11 -8.09 -13.42
CA HIS A 12 -1.78 -9.32 -14.14
C HIS A 12 -2.92 -9.81 -15.07
N GLY A 13 -3.95 -8.99 -15.31
CA GLY A 13 -5.10 -9.36 -16.13
C GLY A 13 -6.33 -9.76 -15.31
N TRP A 14 -7.23 -10.53 -15.94
CA TRP A 14 -8.55 -10.89 -15.42
C TRP A 14 -8.54 -12.22 -14.67
N HIS A 15 -9.20 -12.25 -13.51
CA HIS A 15 -9.26 -13.40 -12.61
C HIS A 15 -10.70 -13.88 -12.40
N ILE A 16 -10.91 -15.19 -12.45
CA ILE A 16 -12.13 -15.83 -11.95
C ILE A 16 -11.74 -16.56 -10.65
N ILE A 17 -12.30 -16.16 -9.53
CA ILE A 17 -11.90 -16.67 -8.21
C ILE A 17 -12.98 -17.60 -7.69
N ARG A 18 -12.61 -18.83 -7.30
CA ARG A 18 -13.50 -19.79 -6.63
C ARG A 18 -13.11 -19.92 -5.16
N LEU A 19 -14.04 -19.61 -4.25
CA LEU A 19 -13.80 -19.80 -2.82
C LEU A 19 -14.10 -21.24 -2.42
N ASN A 20 -13.07 -22.00 -2.06
CA ASN A 20 -13.22 -23.41 -1.66
C ASN A 20 -13.55 -23.57 -0.18
N ALA A 21 -12.89 -22.80 0.70
CA ALA A 21 -13.13 -22.78 2.14
C ALA A 21 -12.83 -21.37 2.71
N LEU A 22 -13.49 -21.01 3.80
CA LEU A 22 -13.29 -19.75 4.53
C LEU A 22 -13.35 -20.03 6.02
N ALA A 23 -12.33 -19.58 6.75
CA ALA A 23 -12.40 -19.44 8.20
C ALA A 23 -12.85 -18.00 8.52
N PRO A 24 -13.98 -17.81 9.23
CA PRO A 24 -14.41 -16.48 9.63
C PRO A 24 -13.36 -15.82 10.53
N GLY A 25 -12.88 -14.64 10.14
CA GLY A 25 -12.02 -13.84 10.99
C GLY A 25 -12.77 -13.29 12.20
N GLN A 26 -12.07 -13.11 13.32
CA GLN A 26 -12.58 -12.36 14.46
C GLN A 26 -11.91 -10.99 14.53
N VAL A 27 -12.67 -9.97 14.94
CA VAL A 27 -12.11 -8.66 15.21
C VAL A 27 -11.27 -8.75 16.48
N LEU A 28 -9.97 -8.47 16.36
CA LEU A 28 -9.05 -8.47 17.48
C LEU A 28 -9.26 -7.22 18.35
N PRO A 29 -9.16 -7.31 19.69
CA PRO A 29 -9.18 -6.14 20.55
C PRO A 29 -8.06 -5.15 20.17
N PHE A 30 -8.35 -3.86 20.30
CA PHE A 30 -7.42 -2.80 19.92
C PHE A 30 -6.06 -2.96 20.58
N GLU A 31 -6.01 -3.23 21.89
CA GLU A 31 -4.76 -3.38 22.64
C GLU A 31 -3.83 -4.45 22.04
N THR A 32 -4.40 -5.53 21.51
CA THR A 32 -3.63 -6.61 20.88
C THR A 32 -2.99 -6.18 19.56
N VAL A 33 -3.67 -5.33 18.78
CA VAL A 33 -3.19 -4.88 17.47
C VAL A 33 -2.51 -3.51 17.50
N ARG A 34 -2.60 -2.79 18.62
CA ARG A 34 -2.02 -1.45 18.81
C ARG A 34 -0.54 -1.37 18.40
N PRO A 35 0.35 -2.31 18.76
CA PRO A 35 1.76 -2.25 18.33
C PRO A 35 1.91 -2.30 16.80
N ARG A 36 1.13 -3.16 16.12
CA ARG A 36 1.17 -3.31 14.66
C ARG A 36 0.63 -2.07 13.94
N ILE A 37 -0.41 -1.46 14.51
CA ILE A 37 -0.96 -0.19 13.99
C ILE A 37 0.08 0.92 14.13
N ALA A 38 0.73 1.03 15.30
CA ALA A 38 1.76 2.03 15.54
C ALA A 38 2.92 1.90 14.56
N GLU A 39 3.45 0.68 14.35
CA GLU A 39 4.51 0.41 13.38
C GLU A 39 4.09 0.78 11.95
N ALA A 40 2.86 0.43 11.55
CA ALA A 40 2.35 0.77 10.23
C ALA A 40 2.24 2.30 10.04
N LEU A 41 1.77 3.01 11.06
CA LEU A 41 1.67 4.47 11.04
C LEU A 41 3.05 5.13 11.00
N GLU A 42 4.00 4.64 11.78
CA GLU A 42 5.39 5.13 11.78
C GLU A 42 6.03 4.95 10.40
N LYS A 43 5.91 3.76 9.80
CA LYS A 43 6.42 3.49 8.45
C LYS A 43 5.79 4.39 7.40
N ALA A 44 4.47 4.63 7.48
CA ALA A 44 3.77 5.52 6.57
C ALA A 44 4.22 6.99 6.73
N ALA A 45 4.36 7.44 7.98
CA ALA A 45 4.83 8.78 8.30
C ALA A 45 6.27 9.00 7.81
N TRP A 46 7.15 8.03 8.03
CA TRP A 46 8.53 8.05 7.56
C TRP A 46 8.59 8.10 6.02
N ALA A 47 7.86 7.23 5.32
CA ALA A 47 7.86 7.21 3.86
C ALA A 47 7.38 8.55 3.26
N ARG A 48 6.37 9.17 3.88
CA ARG A 48 5.89 10.51 3.49
C ARG A 48 6.95 11.58 3.75
N ALA A 49 7.50 11.62 4.96
CA ALA A 49 8.52 12.62 5.33
C ALA A 49 9.77 12.52 4.46
N SER A 50 10.24 11.31 4.17
CA SER A 50 11.38 11.06 3.26
C SER A 50 11.10 11.56 1.85
N ARG A 51 9.91 11.28 1.29
CA ARG A 51 9.53 11.79 -0.02
C ARG A 51 9.44 13.32 -0.04
N ASP A 52 8.79 13.92 0.95
CA ASP A 52 8.66 15.38 1.05
C ASP A 52 10.03 16.06 1.21
N PHE A 53 10.94 15.44 1.96
CA PHE A 53 12.32 15.90 2.10
C PHE A 53 13.09 15.86 0.76
N VAL A 54 13.08 14.72 0.06
CA VAL A 54 13.76 14.58 -1.23
C VAL A 54 13.16 15.53 -2.28
N ASN A 55 11.83 15.69 -2.31
CA ASN A 55 11.16 16.63 -3.20
C ASN A 55 11.64 18.07 -2.97
N ARG A 56 11.74 18.50 -1.71
CA ARG A 56 12.25 19.85 -1.37
C ARG A 56 13.71 20.05 -1.78
N LEU A 57 14.55 19.02 -1.68
CA LEU A 57 15.92 19.08 -2.16
C LEU A 57 15.96 19.17 -3.69
N GLY A 58 15.18 18.34 -4.38
CA GLY A 58 15.09 18.34 -5.84
C GLY A 58 14.64 19.68 -6.41
N GLN A 59 13.69 20.37 -5.75
CA GLN A 59 13.25 21.71 -6.15
C GLN A 59 14.34 22.79 -6.05
N LYS A 60 15.32 22.61 -5.17
CA LYS A 60 16.43 23.58 -4.96
C LYS A 60 17.67 23.22 -5.78
N ALA A 61 17.75 22.01 -6.29
CA ALA A 61 18.91 21.52 -7.01
C ALA A 61 18.77 21.82 -8.51
N THR A 62 19.88 22.20 -9.14
CA THR A 62 19.99 22.15 -10.60
C THR A 62 20.27 20.71 -11.01
N ILE A 63 19.34 20.08 -11.73
CA ILE A 63 19.44 18.69 -12.17
C ILE A 63 19.52 18.67 -13.69
N THR A 64 20.56 18.05 -14.24
CA THR A 64 20.79 17.92 -15.69
C THR A 64 20.81 16.45 -16.09
N GLY A 65 20.20 16.10 -17.23
CA GLY A 65 20.22 14.74 -17.78
C GLY A 65 19.24 13.74 -17.13
N ALA A 66 18.44 14.16 -16.15
CA ALA A 66 17.39 13.37 -15.54
C ALA A 66 16.28 14.27 -14.97
N SER A 67 15.11 13.70 -14.65
CA SER A 67 14.03 14.38 -13.94
C SER A 67 13.74 13.66 -12.62
N LEU A 68 13.59 14.43 -11.54
CA LEU A 68 13.10 13.95 -10.25
C LEU A 68 11.62 14.29 -10.03
N ALA A 69 10.92 14.79 -11.05
CA ALA A 69 9.47 14.96 -10.98
C ALA A 69 8.78 13.58 -10.90
N PRO A 70 7.63 13.47 -10.20
CA PRO A 70 6.85 12.23 -10.20
C PRO A 70 6.50 11.80 -11.64
N ILE A 71 6.62 10.50 -11.91
CA ILE A 71 6.15 9.86 -13.15
C ILE A 71 4.64 9.70 -13.17
#